data_AF-A0A4Q3DAU7-F1
#
_entry.id   AF-A0A4Q3DAU7-F1
#
_cell.length_a   1.000
_cell.length_b   1.000
_cell.length_c   1.000
_cell.angle_alpha   90.00
_cell.angle_beta   90.00
_cell.angle_gamma   90.00
#
_symmetry.space_group_name_H-M   'P 1'
#
loop_
_entity.id
_entity.type
_entity.pdbx_description
1 polymer ?
#
loop_
_entity_poly.entity_id
_entity_poly.type
_entity_poly.pdbx_seq_one_letter_code
_entity_poly.pdbx_strand_id
1 'polypeptide(L)' 'MRPFLFAALALSLSVPATAALAPGKKAPDFTAAGAVAGKPISVSLKTALKKGPVVLYFFP' A
#
# COMPACT_ATOMS: atom_id res chain seq x y z
N MET A 1 20.13 -9.53 -29.79
CA MET A 1 18.82 -9.06 -30.30
C MET A 1 17.62 -9.69 -29.58
N ARG A 2 17.56 -11.03 -29.42
CA ARG A 2 16.52 -11.73 -28.64
C ARG A 2 16.19 -11.16 -27.23
N PRO A 3 17.16 -10.81 -26.35
CA PRO A 3 16.83 -10.31 -25.01
C PRO A 3 16.18 -8.92 -25.01
N PHE A 4 16.49 -8.08 -26.01
CA PHE A 4 15.86 -6.77 -26.18
C PHE A 4 14.40 -6.88 -26.58
N LEU A 5 14.02 -7.94 -27.32
CA LEU A 5 12.63 -8.22 -27.65
C LEU A 5 11.80 -8.58 -26.41
N PHE A 6 12.37 -9.38 -25.49
CA PHE A 6 11.71 -9.73 -24.23
C PHE A 6 11.57 -8.53 -23.29
N ALA A 7 12.58 -7.66 -23.22
CA ALA A 7 12.51 -6.44 -22.41
C ALA A 7 11.45 -5.45 -22.92
N ALA A 8 11.35 -5.27 -24.25
CA ALA A 8 10.32 -4.43 -24.86
C ALA A 8 8.90 -4.96 -24.59
N LEU A 9 8.71 -6.28 -24.65
CA LEU A 9 7.43 -6.91 -24.33
C LEU A 9 7.06 -6.77 -22.84
N ALA A 10 8.02 -6.89 -21.93
CA ALA A 10 7.77 -6.71 -20.49
C ALA A 10 7.34 -5.27 -20.15
N LEU A 11 7.94 -4.27 -20.78
CA LEU A 11 7.57 -2.86 -20.58
C LEU A 11 6.15 -2.56 -21.09
N SER A 12 5.72 -3.23 -22.17
CA SER A 12 4.36 -3.06 -22.72
C SER A 12 3.25 -3.63 -21.81
N LEU A 13 3.60 -4.43 -20.80
CA LEU A 13 2.67 -5.02 -19.83
C LEU A 13 2.58 -4.24 -18.51
N SER A 14 3.28 -3.11 -18.38
CA SER A 14 3.21 -2.29 -17.16
C SER A 14 1.90 -1.50 -17.12
N VAL A 15 0.93 -1.99 -16.32
CA VAL A 15 -0.34 -1.30 -16.07
C VAL A 15 -0.21 -0.45 -14.81
N PRO A 16 -0.63 0.83 -14.82
CA PRO A 16 -0.60 1.66 -13.62
C PRO A 16 -1.46 1.03 -12.51
N ALA A 17 -0.88 0.82 -11.35
CA ALA A 17 -1.59 0.30 -10.19
C ALA A 17 -2.47 1.40 -9.60
N THR A 18 -3.79 1.27 -9.75
CA THR A 18 -4.76 2.13 -9.06
C THR A 18 -4.93 1.63 -7.62
N ALA A 19 -4.22 2.24 -6.68
CA ALA A 19 -4.17 1.78 -5.28
C ALA A 19 -5.33 2.28 -4.39
N ALA A 20 -6.21 3.15 -4.91
CA ALA A 20 -7.30 3.72 -4.13
C ALA A 20 -8.47 2.72 -3.99
N LEU A 21 -8.81 2.41 -2.74
CA LEU A 21 -10.02 1.65 -2.41
C LEU A 21 -11.26 2.48 -2.78
N ALA A 22 -12.25 1.86 -3.42
CA ALA A 22 -13.54 2.52 -3.64
C ALA A 22 -14.23 2.81 -2.28
N PRO A 23 -15.03 3.89 -2.19
CA PRO A 23 -15.76 4.21 -0.96
C PRO A 23 -16.61 3.04 -0.46
N GLY A 24 -16.60 2.81 0.86
CA GLY A 24 -17.33 1.70 1.49
C GLY A 24 -16.70 0.32 1.33
N LYS A 25 -15.62 0.17 0.54
CA LYS A 25 -14.86 -1.08 0.52
C LYS A 25 -14.13 -1.29 1.83
N LYS A 26 -14.15 -2.52 2.34
CA LYS A 26 -13.37 -2.91 3.52
C LYS A 26 -11.87 -2.71 3.22
N ALA A 27 -11.20 -1.96 4.10
CA ALA A 27 -9.75 -1.81 4.04
C ALA A 27 -9.05 -3.16 4.28
N PRO A 28 -8.03 -3.52 3.49
CA PRO A 28 -7.16 -4.66 3.78
C PRO A 28 -6.49 -4.46 5.14
N ASP A 29 -6.36 -5.56 5.91
CA ASP A 29 -5.58 -5.52 7.14
C ASP A 29 -4.09 -5.41 6.81
N PHE A 30 -3.34 -4.72 7.67
CA PHE A 30 -1.89 -4.61 7.52
C PHE A 30 -1.20 -4.47 8.88
N THR A 31 0.07 -4.85 8.88
CA THR A 31 1.02 -4.50 9.93
C THR A 31 2.27 -3.92 9.29
N ALA A 32 2.74 -2.78 9.79
CA ALA A 32 3.90 -2.09 9.27
C ALA A 32 4.72 -1.47 10.40
N ALA A 33 6.01 -1.25 10.15
CA ALA A 33 6.83 -0.40 11.02
C ALA A 33 6.38 1.06 10.86
N GLY A 34 6.32 1.79 11.97
CA GLY A 34 6.03 3.23 11.98
C GLY A 34 6.81 3.93 13.08
N ALA A 35 6.59 5.23 13.22
CA ALA A 35 7.18 6.01 14.30
C ALA A 35 6.24 7.10 14.80
N VAL A 36 6.28 7.36 16.11
CA VAL A 36 5.60 8.50 16.75
C VAL A 36 6.66 9.29 17.50
N ALA A 37 6.79 10.58 17.18
CA ALA A 37 7.85 11.44 17.74
C ALA A 37 9.25 10.81 17.62
N GLY A 38 9.53 10.19 16.46
CA GLY A 38 10.81 9.52 16.18
C GLY A 38 11.02 8.18 16.89
N LYS A 39 10.10 7.73 17.76
CA LYS A 39 10.20 6.43 18.42
C LYS A 39 9.57 5.34 17.57
N PRO A 40 10.26 4.21 17.32
CA PRO A 40 9.73 3.12 16.52
C PRO A 40 8.52 2.48 17.20
N ILE A 41 7.51 2.14 16.40
CA ILE A 41 6.31 1.42 16.81
C ILE A 41 5.92 0.40 15.75
N SER A 42 5.13 -0.60 16.15
CA SER A 42 4.40 -1.45 15.21
C SER A 42 3.00 -0.90 15.01
N VAL A 43 2.63 -0.60 13.77
CA VAL A 43 1.31 -0.11 13.38
C VAL A 43 0.49 -1.28 12.88
N SER A 44 -0.65 -1.55 13.52
CA SER A 44 -1.62 -2.58 13.12
C SER A 44 -3.00 -1.95 12.92
N LEU A 45 -3.56 -2.07 11.71
CA LEU A 45 -4.87 -1.52 11.40
C LEU A 45 -5.96 -2.13 12.29
N LYS A 46 -5.97 -3.47 12.42
CA LYS A 46 -6.89 -4.18 13.31
C LYS A 46 -6.84 -3.69 14.76
N THR A 47 -5.65 -3.38 15.28
CA THR A 47 -5.49 -2.89 16.66
C THR A 47 -5.96 -1.45 16.79
N ALA A 48 -5.69 -0.59 15.81
CA ALA A 48 -6.12 0.79 15.79
C ALA A 48 -7.66 0.91 15.71
N LEU A 49 -8.30 0.11 14.86
CA LEU A 49 -9.76 0.11 14.69
C LEU A 49 -10.53 -0.31 15.96
N LYS A 50 -9.91 -1.08 16.87
CA LYS A 50 -10.51 -1.38 18.18
C LYS A 50 -10.61 -0.15 19.08
N LYS A 51 -9.78 0.87 18.87
CA LYS A 51 -9.75 2.11 19.66
C LYS A 51 -10.63 3.21 19.08
N GLY A 52 -11.15 3.04 17.86
CA GLY A 52 -12.01 4.00 17.20
C GLY A 52 -11.80 4.06 15.68
N PRO A 53 -12.53 4.94 14.98
CA PRO A 53 -12.33 5.17 13.55
C PRO A 53 -10.91 5.68 13.27
N VAL A 54 -10.34 5.21 12.16
CA VAL A 54 -8.96 5.50 11.75
C VAL A 54 -8.98 6.21 10.40
N VAL A 55 -8.23 7.30 10.29
CA VAL A 55 -7.91 7.94 9.01
C VAL A 55 -6.51 7.50 8.59
N LEU A 56 -6.41 6.84 7.43
CA LEU A 56 -5.15 6.43 6.83
C LEU A 56 -4.93 7.22 5.54
N TYR A 57 -3.79 7.87 5.42
CA TYR A 57 -3.41 8.62 4.23
C TYR A 57 -2.21 7.95 3.56
N PHE A 58 -2.33 7.69 2.26
CA PHE A 58 -1.21 7.30 1.42
C PHE A 58 -0.71 8.56 0.71
N PHE A 59 0.51 8.97 1.01
CA PHE A 59 1.20 10.00 0.25
C PHE A 59 2.22 9.30 -0.67
N PRO A 60 2.45 9.81 -1.90
CA PRO A 60 3.44 9.23 -2.80
C PRO A 60 4.86 9.32 -2.22
#